data_AF-A0A660PSL9-F1
#
_entry.id   AF-A0A660PSL9-F1
#
_cell.length_a   1.000
_cell.length_b   1.000
_cell.length_c   1.000
_cell.angle_alpha   90.00
_cell.angle_beta   90.00
_cell.angle_gamma   90.00
#
_symmetry.space_group_name_H-M   'P 1'
#
loop_
_entity.id
_entity.type
_entity.pdbx_description
1 polymer ?
#
loop_
_entity_poly.entity_id
_entity_poly.type
_entity_poly.pdbx_seq_one_letter_code
_entity_poly.pdbx_strand_id
1 'polypeptide(L)'
;MADKEPKTLDVLAIAAHRDDVEITCGGTMIKMVDKGYKVGILDLTQGEMGTKGTAGERENDSIKAAKIMGLAWRGNLSLPDAAVEVTRENKLRIAEMVRIFRPGLVILPFWLQRHPDHLAASQLGYDACYLAGLKKLKLDGEPHRPRKVIYASSFRDVRHSFFVDISDQMRRKIESVKAYSSQFDGSPDSNRIYKPGVSIFEFMSITAKHYGHMLGVEYAEAFTIKENILIDDPFKMPVRSI
;
A
#
# COMPACT_ATOMS: atom_id res chain seq x y z
N MET A 1 -5.52 17.76 29.41
CA MET A 1 -6.36 16.62 28.99
C MET A 1 -6.81 16.91 27.58
N ALA A 2 -6.23 16.25 26.58
CA ALA A 2 -6.62 16.38 25.18
C ALA A 2 -7.35 15.11 24.81
N ASP A 3 -8.58 15.24 24.33
CA ASP A 3 -9.46 14.14 23.95
C ASP A 3 -8.74 13.16 23.00
N LYS A 4 -8.46 11.97 23.52
CA LYS A 4 -7.99 10.81 22.75
C LYS A 4 -9.19 10.06 22.21
N GLU A 5 -9.97 10.67 21.32
CA GLU A 5 -10.73 9.81 20.41
C GLU A 5 -9.69 9.02 19.59
N PRO A 6 -9.79 7.68 19.53
CA PRO A 6 -8.93 6.91 18.65
C PRO A 6 -9.14 7.42 17.23
N LYS A 7 -8.07 7.91 16.59
CA LYS A 7 -8.10 8.26 15.16
C LYS A 7 -8.49 7.00 14.41
N THR A 8 -9.73 6.88 13.97
CA THR A 8 -10.15 5.77 13.12
C THR A 8 -9.72 6.01 11.68
N LEU A 9 -9.29 4.95 11.00
CA LEU A 9 -9.04 4.94 9.57
C LEU A 9 -10.08 4.04 8.90
N ASP A 10 -10.49 4.38 7.69
CA ASP A 10 -11.30 3.52 6.83
C ASP A 10 -10.41 2.56 6.04
N VAL A 11 -9.23 3.06 5.62
CA VAL A 11 -8.25 2.35 4.80
C VAL A 11 -6.86 2.45 5.44
N LEU A 12 -6.18 1.31 5.56
CA LEU A 12 -4.78 1.23 5.99
C LEU A 12 -3.97 0.42 4.97
N ALA A 13 -3.00 1.05 4.31
CA ALA A 13 -1.99 0.29 3.58
C ALA A 13 -0.82 -0.04 4.51
N ILE A 14 -0.31 -1.26 4.44
CA ILE A 14 0.88 -1.70 5.18
C ILE A 14 1.92 -2.12 4.15
N ALA A 15 3.11 -1.55 4.20
CA ALA A 15 4.17 -1.84 3.24
C ALA A 15 5.54 -1.92 3.91
N ALA A 16 6.51 -2.54 3.25
CA ALA A 16 7.82 -2.73 3.85
C ALA A 16 8.54 -1.38 4.00
N HIS A 17 8.66 -0.63 2.90
CA HIS A 17 9.41 0.62 2.85
C HIS A 17 8.52 1.80 2.53
N ARG A 18 9.03 2.99 2.85
CA ARG A 18 8.45 4.26 2.40
C ARG A 18 8.68 4.38 0.88
N ASP A 19 7.61 4.63 0.13
CA ASP A 19 7.48 4.70 -1.34
C ASP A 19 6.72 3.52 -1.98
N ASP A 20 6.74 2.35 -1.34
CA ASP A 20 6.08 1.14 -1.84
C ASP A 20 4.59 1.40 -2.12
N VAL A 21 3.88 2.06 -1.21
CA VAL A 21 2.44 2.33 -1.35
C VAL A 21 2.18 3.31 -2.50
N GLU A 22 2.94 4.39 -2.57
CA GLU A 22 2.83 5.41 -3.62
C GLU A 22 3.00 4.79 -5.01
N ILE A 23 3.98 3.91 -5.16
CA ILE A 23 4.28 3.22 -6.42
C ILE A 23 3.18 2.21 -6.76
N THR A 24 2.80 1.37 -5.79
CA THR A 24 1.96 0.19 -6.05
C THR A 24 0.46 0.50 -6.13
N CYS A 25 -0.05 1.36 -5.24
CA CYS A 25 -1.47 1.64 -5.10
C CYS A 25 -1.80 3.11 -4.76
N GLY A 26 -0.85 4.03 -4.99
CA GLY A 26 -1.01 5.44 -4.62
C GLY A 26 -2.22 6.11 -5.26
N GLY A 27 -2.57 5.75 -6.51
CA GLY A 27 -3.74 6.30 -7.19
C GLY A 27 -5.05 5.89 -6.51
N THR A 28 -5.14 4.62 -6.09
CA THR A 28 -6.29 4.09 -5.35
C THR A 28 -6.37 4.73 -3.97
N MET A 29 -5.24 4.89 -3.27
CA MET A 29 -5.20 5.56 -1.97
C MET A 29 -5.72 7.00 -2.07
N ILE A 30 -5.28 7.74 -3.09
CA ILE A 30 -5.77 9.09 -3.38
C ILE A 30 -7.26 9.07 -3.71
N LYS A 31 -7.72 8.12 -4.53
CA LYS A 31 -9.14 8.00 -4.89
C LYS A 31 -10.02 7.74 -3.67
N MET A 32 -9.52 6.99 -2.69
CA MET A 32 -10.23 6.78 -1.43
C MET A 32 -10.30 8.07 -0.61
N VAL A 33 -9.22 8.85 -0.54
CA VAL A 33 -9.24 10.20 0.07
C VAL A 33 -10.25 11.12 -0.63
N ASP A 34 -10.25 11.15 -1.97
CA ASP A 34 -11.16 11.98 -2.77
C ASP A 34 -12.63 11.60 -2.57
N LYS A 35 -12.89 10.34 -2.18
CA LYS A 35 -14.22 9.84 -1.79
C LYS A 35 -14.60 10.13 -0.33
N GLY A 36 -13.75 10.81 0.43
CA GLY A 36 -13.99 11.19 1.82
C GLY A 36 -13.58 10.15 2.86
N TYR A 37 -12.87 9.07 2.47
CA TYR A 37 -12.37 8.09 3.42
C TYR A 37 -11.14 8.61 4.18
N LYS A 38 -11.02 8.24 5.45
CA LYS A 38 -9.80 8.44 6.25
C LYS A 38 -8.78 7.37 5.89
N VAL A 39 -7.76 7.76 5.14
CA VAL A 39 -6.74 6.84 4.61
C VAL A 39 -5.42 7.02 5.36
N GLY A 40 -4.73 5.92 5.67
CA GLY A 40 -3.38 5.97 6.22
C GLY A 40 -2.44 4.87 5.73
N ILE A 41 -1.16 5.05 6.03
CA ILE A 41 -0.07 4.16 5.64
C ILE A 41 0.76 3.78 6.87
N LEU A 42 1.07 2.48 7.01
CA LEU A 42 2.07 1.97 7.94
C LEU A 42 3.25 1.39 7.17
N ASP A 43 4.39 2.08 7.23
CA ASP A 43 5.66 1.58 6.70
C ASP A 43 6.33 0.69 7.78
N LEU A 44 6.89 -0.46 7.41
CA LEU A 44 7.50 -1.37 8.38
C LEU A 44 8.94 -0.97 8.73
N THR A 45 9.74 -0.53 7.76
CA THR A 45 11.16 -0.17 7.91
C THR A 45 11.38 1.31 7.58
N GLN A 46 12.56 1.86 7.92
CA GLN A 46 12.89 3.25 7.61
C GLN A 46 13.55 3.39 6.22
N GLY A 47 13.86 2.27 5.55
CA GLY A 47 14.57 2.22 4.28
C GLY A 47 16.07 2.52 4.41
N GLU A 48 16.66 2.28 5.57
CA GLU A 48 18.03 2.66 5.90
C GLU A 48 19.11 1.85 5.17
N MET A 49 18.78 0.71 4.55
CA MET A 49 19.72 -0.07 3.73
C MET A 49 19.72 0.34 2.26
N GLY A 50 18.85 1.28 1.87
CA GLY A 50 18.78 1.75 0.51
C GLY A 50 20.03 2.55 0.10
N THR A 51 20.38 2.48 -1.19
CA THR A 51 21.64 3.03 -1.72
C THR A 51 21.70 4.55 -1.76
N LYS A 52 20.55 5.23 -1.73
CA LYS A 52 20.43 6.68 -1.73
C LYS A 52 19.58 7.16 -0.55
N GLY A 53 19.91 8.34 -0.05
CA GLY A 53 19.19 9.01 1.03
C GLY A 53 19.32 8.31 2.38
N THR A 54 19.28 9.11 3.43
CA THR A 54 19.23 8.64 4.82
C THR A 54 17.80 8.32 5.25
N ALA A 55 17.65 7.57 6.34
CA ALA A 55 16.35 7.32 6.98
C ALA A 55 15.58 8.62 7.30
N GLY A 56 16.28 9.67 7.75
CA GLY A 56 15.68 10.98 8.05
C GLY A 56 15.23 11.74 6.78
N GLU A 57 16.01 11.71 5.71
CA GLU A 57 15.60 12.31 4.42
C GLU A 57 14.37 11.60 3.84
N ARG A 58 14.36 10.26 3.88
CA ARG A 58 13.20 9.45 3.48
C ARG A 58 11.96 9.74 4.32
N GLU A 59 12.12 10.10 5.59
CA GLU A 59 11.00 10.51 6.44
C GLU A 59 10.40 11.84 5.99
N ASN A 60 11.26 12.81 5.74
CA ASN A 60 10.81 14.12 5.23
C ASN A 60 10.11 13.98 3.88
N ASP A 61 10.63 13.12 3.01
CA ASP A 61 10.01 12.81 1.73
C ASP A 61 8.65 12.10 1.89
N SER A 62 8.55 11.13 2.80
CA SER A 62 7.31 10.42 3.07
C SER A 62 6.21 11.32 3.66
N ILE A 63 6.59 12.33 4.44
CA ILE A 63 5.68 13.37 4.96
C ILE A 63 5.15 14.25 3.82
N LYS A 64 6.01 14.64 2.86
CA LYS A 64 5.59 15.40 1.67
C LYS A 64 4.64 14.56 0.81
N ALA A 65 4.98 13.30 0.55
CA ALA A 65 4.14 12.37 -0.20
C ALA A 65 2.76 12.20 0.46
N ALA A 66 2.72 12.02 1.79
CA ALA A 66 1.47 11.91 2.55
C ALA A 66 0.57 13.15 2.39
N LYS A 67 1.16 14.36 2.37
CA LYS A 67 0.42 15.61 2.13
C LYS A 67 -0.14 15.68 0.71
N ILE A 68 0.64 15.31 -0.31
CA ILE A 68 0.19 15.29 -1.72
C ILE A 68 -0.98 14.32 -1.90
N MET A 69 -0.91 13.17 -1.21
CA MET A 69 -1.95 12.15 -1.25
C MET A 69 -3.19 12.51 -0.41
N GLY A 70 -3.05 13.43 0.55
CA GLY A 70 -4.13 13.81 1.47
C GLY A 70 -4.40 12.78 2.56
N LEU A 71 -3.37 12.04 2.99
CA LEU A 71 -3.51 11.00 4.02
C LEU A 71 -3.86 11.61 5.38
N ALA A 72 -4.76 10.94 6.10
CA ALA A 72 -5.11 11.28 7.48
C ALA A 72 -4.01 10.87 8.47
N TRP A 73 -3.22 9.85 8.13
CA TRP A 73 -2.15 9.33 8.97
C TRP A 73 -1.06 8.61 8.17
N ARG A 74 0.18 8.72 8.63
CA ARG A 74 1.29 7.87 8.22
C ARG A 74 2.16 7.56 9.43
N GLY A 75 2.63 6.34 9.54
CA GLY A 75 3.54 5.93 10.61
C GLY A 75 4.51 4.85 10.19
N ASN A 76 5.45 4.55 11.08
CA ASN A 76 6.55 3.64 10.84
C ASN A 76 6.77 2.72 12.05
N LEU A 77 7.04 1.43 11.83
CA LEU A 77 7.36 0.48 12.91
C LEU A 77 8.86 0.37 13.23
N SER A 78 9.73 0.96 12.42
CA SER A 78 11.19 0.91 12.60
C SER A 78 11.71 -0.51 12.74
N LEU A 79 11.17 -1.46 11.97
CA LEU A 79 11.77 -2.77 11.79
C LEU A 79 13.07 -2.62 10.99
N PRO A 80 14.10 -3.45 11.25
CA PRO A 80 15.35 -3.38 10.50
C PRO A 80 15.13 -3.66 9.02
N ASP A 81 15.59 -2.75 8.16
CA ASP A 81 15.53 -2.89 6.71
C ASP A 81 16.42 -4.02 6.21
N ALA A 82 15.97 -4.74 5.17
CA ALA A 82 16.55 -6.01 4.70
C ALA A 82 16.51 -7.17 5.72
N ALA A 83 15.81 -7.01 6.85
CA ALA A 83 15.64 -8.02 7.89
C ALA A 83 14.21 -8.00 8.47
N VAL A 84 13.21 -7.81 7.61
CA VAL A 84 11.80 -7.90 8.02
C VAL A 84 11.40 -9.36 8.26
N GLU A 85 11.38 -9.77 9.52
CA GLU A 85 11.08 -11.16 9.89
C GLU A 85 9.61 -11.38 10.31
N VAL A 86 9.07 -12.53 9.93
CA VAL A 86 7.70 -12.96 10.26
C VAL A 86 7.65 -13.56 11.68
N THR A 87 7.96 -12.75 12.68
CA THR A 87 7.95 -13.16 14.10
C THR A 87 6.59 -12.91 14.75
N ARG A 88 6.32 -13.58 15.87
CA ARG A 88 5.10 -13.30 16.65
C ARG A 88 5.08 -11.84 17.14
N GLU A 89 6.21 -11.33 17.60
CA GLU A 89 6.34 -9.95 18.08
C GLU A 89 5.93 -8.94 17.00
N ASN A 90 6.49 -9.05 15.79
CA ASN A 90 6.17 -8.13 14.70
C ASN A 90 4.68 -8.22 14.30
N LYS A 91 4.10 -9.43 14.30
CA LYS A 91 2.65 -9.61 14.07
C LYS A 91 1.81 -8.90 15.13
N LEU A 92 2.19 -8.97 16.40
CA LEU A 92 1.47 -8.32 17.50
C LEU A 92 1.56 -6.80 17.41
N ARG A 93 2.75 -6.25 17.12
CA ARG A 93 2.95 -4.80 16.93
C ARG A 93 2.05 -4.25 15.81
N ILE A 94 1.93 -4.96 14.68
CA ILE A 94 1.02 -4.56 13.60
C ILE A 94 -0.45 -4.75 14.01
N ALA A 95 -0.78 -5.83 14.73
CA ALA A 95 -2.14 -6.10 15.17
C ALA A 95 -2.66 -5.03 16.14
N GLU A 96 -1.80 -4.46 16.99
CA GLU A 96 -2.11 -3.29 17.82
C GLU A 96 -2.48 -2.08 16.97
N MET A 97 -1.71 -1.76 15.93
CA MET A 97 -2.06 -0.67 15.02
C MET A 97 -3.42 -0.91 14.35
N VAL A 98 -3.72 -2.15 13.96
CA VAL A 98 -5.04 -2.53 13.39
C VAL A 98 -6.17 -2.35 14.42
N ARG A 99 -5.94 -2.63 15.71
CA ARG A 99 -6.93 -2.39 16.78
C ARG A 99 -7.13 -0.91 17.10
N ILE A 100 -6.06 -0.13 17.05
CA ILE A 100 -6.09 1.32 17.30
C ILE A 100 -6.85 2.03 16.17
N PHE A 101 -6.47 1.77 14.91
CA PHE A 101 -7.04 2.47 13.76
C PHE A 101 -8.35 1.87 13.24
N ARG A 102 -8.61 0.59 13.55
CA ARG A 102 -9.83 -0.14 13.16
C ARG A 102 -10.18 -0.07 11.66
N PRO A 103 -9.22 -0.25 10.72
CA PRO A 103 -9.47 -0.10 9.29
C PRO A 103 -10.52 -1.09 8.77
N GLY A 104 -11.44 -0.61 7.94
CA GLY A 104 -12.39 -1.47 7.21
C GLY A 104 -11.71 -2.21 6.06
N LEU A 105 -10.77 -1.54 5.39
CA LEU A 105 -9.97 -2.07 4.29
C LEU A 105 -8.48 -2.03 4.65
N VAL A 106 -7.78 -3.14 4.44
CA VAL A 106 -6.32 -3.21 4.51
C VAL A 106 -5.75 -3.54 3.13
N ILE A 107 -4.73 -2.80 2.70
CA ILE A 107 -3.98 -3.05 1.47
C ILE A 107 -2.58 -3.56 1.83
N LEU A 108 -2.19 -4.70 1.27
CA LEU A 108 -0.90 -5.34 1.50
C LEU A 108 -0.11 -5.48 0.19
N PRO A 109 1.22 -5.64 0.22
CA PRO A 109 1.99 -5.99 -0.97
C PRO A 109 1.59 -7.38 -1.45
N PHE A 110 1.57 -7.60 -2.76
CA PHE A 110 1.31 -8.93 -3.30
C PHE A 110 2.41 -9.94 -2.90
N TRP A 111 2.02 -11.15 -2.51
CA TRP A 111 2.91 -12.11 -1.85
C TRP A 111 3.90 -12.83 -2.79
N LEU A 112 3.59 -12.99 -4.08
CA LEU A 112 4.53 -13.64 -5.02
C LEU A 112 5.40 -12.59 -5.74
N GLN A 113 6.52 -12.24 -5.14
CA GLN A 113 7.39 -11.20 -5.67
C GLN A 113 8.87 -11.39 -5.33
N ARG A 114 9.74 -10.53 -5.86
CA ARG A 114 11.20 -10.68 -5.78
C ARG A 114 11.81 -10.15 -4.49
N HIS A 115 11.19 -9.16 -3.85
CA HIS A 115 11.75 -8.51 -2.67
C HIS A 115 11.33 -9.26 -1.41
N PRO A 116 12.26 -9.80 -0.60
CA PRO A 116 11.94 -10.59 0.57
C PRO A 116 11.15 -9.80 1.62
N ASP A 117 11.51 -8.54 1.87
CA ASP A 117 10.79 -7.70 2.84
C ASP A 117 9.34 -7.44 2.46
N HIS A 118 9.04 -7.31 1.16
CA HIS A 118 7.67 -7.15 0.71
C HIS A 118 6.85 -8.44 0.90
N LEU A 119 7.45 -9.61 0.67
CA LEU A 119 6.85 -10.91 0.97
C LEU A 119 6.57 -11.02 2.48
N ALA A 120 7.53 -10.64 3.32
CA ALA A 120 7.37 -10.65 4.77
C ALA A 120 6.28 -9.67 5.22
N ALA A 121 6.23 -8.45 4.67
CA ALA A 121 5.21 -7.45 4.94
C ALA A 121 3.80 -7.95 4.59
N SER A 122 3.64 -8.62 3.45
CA SER A 122 2.39 -9.27 3.06
C SER A 122 1.93 -10.30 4.09
N GLN A 123 2.84 -11.18 4.54
CA GLN A 123 2.49 -12.22 5.51
C GLN A 123 2.20 -11.63 6.89
N LEU A 124 3.05 -10.71 7.36
CA LEU A 124 2.90 -10.00 8.63
C LEU A 124 1.57 -9.25 8.69
N GLY A 125 1.23 -8.48 7.65
CA GLY A 125 -0.01 -7.72 7.59
C GLY A 125 -1.25 -8.60 7.64
N TYR A 126 -1.27 -9.72 6.90
CA TYR A 126 -2.39 -10.66 6.91
C TYR A 126 -2.55 -11.34 8.28
N ASP A 127 -1.46 -11.86 8.83
CA ASP A 127 -1.47 -12.52 10.15
C ASP A 127 -1.89 -11.54 11.25
N ALA A 128 -1.41 -10.29 11.19
CA ALA A 128 -1.81 -9.24 12.12
C ALA A 128 -3.31 -8.93 12.02
N CYS A 129 -3.88 -8.83 10.82
CA CYS A 129 -5.33 -8.66 10.63
C CYS A 129 -6.14 -9.82 11.25
N TYR A 130 -5.64 -11.05 11.15
CA TYR A 130 -6.27 -12.20 11.78
C TYR A 130 -6.22 -12.11 13.32
N LEU A 131 -5.03 -11.85 13.86
CA LEU A 131 -4.75 -11.76 15.30
C LEU A 131 -5.47 -10.58 15.98
N ALA A 132 -5.58 -9.44 15.31
CA ALA A 132 -6.27 -8.26 15.81
C ALA A 132 -7.73 -8.55 16.19
N GLY A 133 -8.39 -9.48 15.48
CA GLY A 133 -9.76 -9.90 15.76
C GLY A 133 -9.93 -10.93 16.89
N LEU A 134 -8.85 -11.44 17.48
CA LEU A 134 -8.93 -12.45 18.54
C LEU A 134 -9.25 -11.82 19.90
N LYS A 135 -10.48 -11.97 20.39
CA LYS A 135 -10.95 -11.40 21.66
C LYS A 135 -10.13 -11.79 22.89
N LYS A 136 -9.57 -13.01 22.90
CA LYS A 136 -8.76 -13.51 24.03
C LYS A 136 -7.30 -13.03 24.00
N LEU A 137 -6.83 -12.50 22.87
CA LEU A 137 -5.48 -11.98 22.74
C LEU A 137 -5.42 -10.58 23.38
N LYS A 138 -4.62 -10.46 24.43
CA LYS A 138 -4.39 -9.19 25.15
C LYS A 138 -3.42 -8.33 24.34
N LEU A 139 -3.96 -7.27 23.74
CA LEU A 139 -3.26 -6.21 23.02
C LEU A 139 -4.03 -4.92 23.27
N ASP A 140 -3.35 -3.80 23.11
CA ASP A 140 -3.97 -2.49 23.21
C ASP A 140 -5.06 -2.30 22.14
N GLY A 141 -6.13 -1.60 22.54
CA GLY A 141 -7.33 -1.39 21.74
C GLY A 141 -8.30 -2.57 21.72
N GLU A 142 -9.53 -2.29 21.29
CA GLU A 142 -10.58 -3.30 21.20
C GLU A 142 -10.35 -4.26 20.03
N PRO A 143 -10.70 -5.56 20.15
CA PRO A 143 -10.60 -6.50 19.05
C PRO A 143 -11.27 -5.98 17.78
N HIS A 144 -10.54 -6.06 16.68
CA HIS A 144 -10.99 -5.58 15.38
C HIS A 144 -10.47 -6.49 14.29
N ARG A 145 -11.35 -6.89 13.37
CA ARG A 145 -10.95 -7.59 12.15
C ARG A 145 -11.36 -6.72 10.97
N PRO A 146 -10.42 -6.31 10.10
CA PRO A 146 -10.76 -5.60 8.88
C PRO A 146 -11.77 -6.38 8.06
N ARG A 147 -12.71 -5.67 7.44
CA ARG A 147 -13.75 -6.29 6.59
C ARG A 147 -13.13 -6.87 5.33
N LYS A 148 -12.10 -6.23 4.77
CA LYS A 148 -11.45 -6.67 3.55
C LYS A 148 -9.93 -6.48 3.62
N VAL A 149 -9.22 -7.48 3.10
CA VAL A 149 -7.79 -7.40 2.80
C VAL A 149 -7.64 -7.56 1.28
N ILE A 150 -6.91 -6.65 0.65
CA ILE A 150 -6.58 -6.71 -0.78
C ILE A 150 -5.07 -6.58 -0.97
N TYR A 151 -4.57 -7.05 -2.09
CA TYR A 151 -3.14 -7.11 -2.35
C TYR A 151 -2.77 -6.28 -3.57
N ALA A 152 -1.99 -5.22 -3.37
CA ALA A 152 -1.45 -4.38 -4.44
C ALA A 152 -0.29 -5.13 -5.12
N SER A 153 -0.39 -5.32 -6.44
CA SER A 153 0.62 -6.01 -7.22
C SER A 153 1.36 -5.03 -8.13
N SER A 154 2.67 -5.19 -8.28
CA SER A 154 3.44 -4.24 -9.08
C SER A 154 4.54 -4.82 -9.96
N PHE A 155 4.83 -6.12 -9.96
CA PHE A 155 6.09 -6.56 -10.59
C PHE A 155 6.09 -7.95 -11.23
N ARG A 156 4.93 -8.58 -11.45
CA ARG A 156 4.86 -9.89 -12.12
C ARG A 156 3.64 -10.03 -13.02
N ASP A 157 3.81 -10.91 -14.00
CA ASP A 157 2.72 -11.46 -14.80
C ASP A 157 1.90 -12.42 -13.93
N VAL A 158 0.95 -11.84 -13.20
CA VAL A 158 -0.04 -12.57 -12.41
C VAL A 158 -1.42 -12.11 -12.82
N ARG A 159 -2.36 -13.05 -12.83
CA ARG A 159 -3.76 -12.72 -13.08
C ARG A 159 -4.31 -11.97 -11.86
N HIS A 160 -4.62 -10.69 -12.06
CA HIS A 160 -5.25 -9.85 -11.05
C HIS A 160 -6.73 -10.18 -10.92
N SER A 161 -7.28 -9.94 -9.73
CA SER A 161 -8.70 -10.20 -9.43
C SER A 161 -9.61 -9.06 -9.87
N PHE A 162 -9.14 -7.82 -9.69
CA PHE A 162 -9.86 -6.61 -10.10
C PHE A 162 -8.89 -5.45 -10.27
N PHE A 163 -9.41 -4.35 -10.80
CA PHE A 163 -8.65 -3.13 -11.03
C PHE A 163 -9.43 -1.93 -10.51
N VAL A 164 -8.71 -0.86 -10.19
CA VAL A 164 -9.28 0.43 -9.81
C VAL A 164 -8.86 1.44 -10.85
N ASP A 165 -9.83 2.05 -11.52
CA ASP A 165 -9.58 3.21 -12.37
C ASP A 165 -9.02 4.36 -11.52
N ILE A 166 -7.86 4.87 -11.91
CA ILE A 166 -7.14 5.96 -11.25
C ILE A 166 -6.83 7.09 -12.22
N SER A 167 -7.58 7.19 -13.33
CA SER A 167 -7.33 8.17 -14.40
C SER A 167 -7.21 9.60 -13.86
N ASP A 168 -8.16 10.01 -13.00
CA ASP A 168 -8.17 11.34 -12.38
C ASP A 168 -7.06 11.52 -11.32
N GLN A 169 -6.55 10.42 -10.75
CA GLN A 169 -5.57 10.43 -9.66
C GLN A 169 -4.12 10.25 -10.14
N MET A 170 -3.92 9.83 -11.39
CA MET A 170 -2.60 9.45 -11.90
C MET A 170 -1.57 10.57 -11.75
N ARG A 171 -1.96 11.83 -12.03
CA ARG A 171 -1.07 12.98 -11.84
C ARG A 171 -0.59 13.12 -10.40
N ARG A 172 -1.51 13.07 -9.42
CA ARG A 172 -1.15 13.18 -7.99
C ARG A 172 -0.33 11.98 -7.51
N LYS A 173 -0.58 10.79 -8.06
CA LYS A 173 0.24 9.59 -7.80
C LYS A 173 1.70 9.81 -8.24
N ILE A 174 1.92 10.35 -9.43
CA ILE A 174 3.27 10.65 -9.91
C ILE A 174 3.93 11.69 -9.00
N GLU A 175 3.21 12.75 -8.63
CA GLU A 175 3.74 13.80 -7.74
C GLU A 175 4.08 13.26 -6.33
N SER A 176 3.31 12.30 -5.79
CA SER A 176 3.65 11.69 -4.50
C SER A 176 4.94 10.88 -4.57
N VAL A 177 5.22 10.20 -5.69
CA VAL A 177 6.50 9.49 -5.88
C VAL A 177 7.65 10.48 -6.09
N LYS A 178 7.45 11.57 -6.84
CA LYS A 178 8.46 12.63 -7.01
C LYS A 178 8.86 13.30 -5.69
N ALA A 179 7.99 13.26 -4.67
CA ALA A 179 8.30 13.77 -3.35
C ALA A 179 9.49 13.04 -2.68
N TYR A 180 9.79 11.80 -3.11
CA TYR A 180 10.97 11.04 -2.74
C TYR A 180 12.21 11.49 -3.51
N SER A 181 12.53 12.78 -3.40
CA SER A 181 13.70 13.38 -4.04
C SER A 181 15.02 12.73 -3.65
N SER A 182 15.09 12.15 -2.44
CA SER A 182 16.25 11.39 -1.99
C SER A 182 16.43 10.05 -2.71
N GLN A 183 15.37 9.52 -3.34
CA GLN A 183 15.38 8.28 -4.12
C GLN A 183 15.43 8.55 -5.62
N PHE A 184 14.59 9.47 -6.07
CA PHE A 184 14.30 9.74 -7.47
C PHE A 184 14.70 11.17 -7.80
N ASP A 185 16.02 11.41 -7.79
CA ASP A 185 16.65 12.69 -8.12
C ASP A 185 16.66 13.00 -9.63
N GLY A 186 16.08 12.13 -10.47
CA GLY A 186 16.05 12.28 -11.92
C GLY A 186 17.39 12.00 -12.61
N SER A 187 18.43 11.58 -11.87
CA SER A 187 19.70 11.17 -12.47
C SER A 187 19.57 9.83 -13.19
N PRO A 188 20.33 9.56 -14.28
CA PRO A 188 20.35 8.25 -14.93
C PRO A 188 20.68 7.09 -13.98
N ASP A 189 21.45 7.36 -12.91
CA ASP A 189 21.77 6.39 -11.86
C ASP A 189 20.61 6.11 -10.89
N SER A 190 19.63 7.02 -10.74
CA SER A 190 18.40 6.73 -9.98
C SER A 190 17.55 5.62 -10.60
N ASN A 191 17.79 5.30 -11.88
CA ASN A 191 17.09 4.23 -12.60
C ASN A 191 17.69 2.83 -12.39
N ARG A 192 18.79 2.67 -11.65
CA ARG A 192 19.46 1.37 -11.45
C ARG A 192 18.77 0.42 -10.46
N ILE A 193 17.84 0.92 -9.63
CA ILE A 193 17.09 0.10 -8.66
C ILE A 193 16.02 -0.76 -9.37
N TYR A 194 15.56 -0.30 -10.54
CA TYR A 194 14.60 -0.97 -11.42
C TYR A 194 15.30 -1.42 -12.71
N LYS A 195 14.62 -2.21 -13.56
CA LYS A 195 15.24 -2.80 -14.76
C LYS A 195 15.96 -1.70 -15.58
N PRO A 196 17.19 -1.94 -16.08
CA PRO A 196 17.92 -0.94 -16.86
C PRO A 196 17.07 -0.41 -18.04
N GLY A 197 17.02 0.92 -18.20
CA GLY A 197 16.45 1.58 -19.38
C GLY A 197 15.02 2.13 -19.23
N VAL A 198 14.35 1.97 -18.08
CA VAL A 198 13.03 2.58 -17.82
C VAL A 198 13.02 3.24 -16.45
N SER A 199 12.65 4.53 -16.37
CA SER A 199 12.50 5.20 -15.07
C SER A 199 11.30 4.68 -14.29
N ILE A 200 11.29 4.86 -12.96
CA ILE A 200 10.14 4.43 -12.14
C ILE A 200 8.83 5.12 -12.58
N PHE A 201 8.91 6.37 -13.00
CA PHE A 201 7.75 7.15 -13.47
C PHE A 201 7.19 6.62 -14.79
N GLU A 202 8.07 6.27 -15.72
CA GLU A 202 7.68 5.61 -16.96
C GLU A 202 7.11 4.22 -16.68
N PHE A 203 7.75 3.43 -15.82
CA PHE A 203 7.27 2.12 -15.43
C PHE A 203 5.85 2.18 -14.86
N MET A 204 5.59 3.09 -13.92
CA MET A 204 4.27 3.31 -13.35
C MET A 204 3.25 3.73 -14.41
N SER A 205 3.63 4.66 -15.29
CA SER A 205 2.74 5.18 -16.32
C SER A 205 2.38 4.13 -17.37
N ILE A 206 3.38 3.38 -17.87
CA ILE A 206 3.19 2.29 -18.83
C ILE A 206 2.31 1.20 -18.23
N THR A 207 2.60 0.79 -17.00
CA THR A 207 1.84 -0.27 -16.31
C THR A 207 0.39 0.15 -16.09
N ALA A 208 0.17 1.36 -15.57
CA ALA A 208 -1.18 1.85 -15.32
C ALA A 208 -1.96 2.06 -16.63
N LYS A 209 -1.31 2.55 -17.69
CA LYS A 209 -1.93 2.71 -19.03
C LYS A 209 -2.29 1.37 -19.65
N HIS A 210 -1.41 0.36 -19.50
CA HIS A 210 -1.67 -1.00 -19.98
C HIS A 210 -2.92 -1.59 -19.31
N TYR A 211 -3.02 -1.49 -17.98
CA TYR A 211 -4.22 -1.92 -17.25
C TYR A 211 -5.45 -1.11 -17.64
N GLY A 212 -5.33 0.22 -17.77
CA GLY A 212 -6.42 1.08 -18.21
C GLY A 212 -6.97 0.66 -19.58
N HIS A 213 -6.07 0.44 -20.55
CA HIS A 213 -6.43 0.01 -21.90
C HIS A 213 -7.22 -1.30 -21.91
N MET A 214 -6.86 -2.29 -21.09
CA MET A 214 -7.63 -3.54 -20.98
C MET A 214 -9.06 -3.35 -20.46
N LEU A 215 -9.35 -2.23 -19.81
CA LEU A 215 -10.61 -1.95 -19.10
C LEU A 215 -11.42 -0.82 -19.73
N GLY A 216 -10.89 -0.17 -20.77
CA GLY A 216 -11.52 0.99 -21.41
C GLY A 216 -11.43 2.29 -20.59
N VAL A 217 -10.43 2.42 -19.72
CA VAL A 217 -10.13 3.66 -18.98
C VAL A 217 -8.70 4.12 -19.25
N GLU A 218 -8.32 5.33 -18.82
CA GLU A 218 -7.00 5.85 -19.14
C GLU A 218 -5.89 5.18 -18.32
N TYR A 219 -6.08 5.08 -17.01
CA TYR A 219 -5.11 4.48 -16.09
C TYR A 219 -5.82 3.63 -15.05
N ALA A 220 -5.25 2.46 -14.73
CA ALA A 220 -5.78 1.61 -13.66
C ALA A 220 -4.67 0.99 -12.81
N GLU A 221 -4.98 0.72 -11.54
CA GLU A 221 -4.16 -0.07 -10.63
C GLU A 221 -4.77 -1.44 -10.40
N ALA A 222 -3.92 -2.46 -10.26
CA ALA A 222 -4.33 -3.85 -10.21
C ALA A 222 -4.22 -4.46 -8.81
N PHE A 223 -5.22 -5.26 -8.44
CA PHE A 223 -5.30 -5.87 -7.13
C PHE A 223 -5.68 -7.35 -7.21
N THR A 224 -5.20 -8.10 -6.23
CA THR A 224 -5.54 -9.51 -6.03
C THR A 224 -6.27 -9.70 -4.71
N ILE A 225 -7.23 -10.62 -4.69
CA ILE A 225 -7.88 -11.12 -3.47
C ILE A 225 -7.71 -12.64 -3.40
N LYS A 226 -7.79 -13.19 -2.19
CA LYS A 226 -7.72 -14.64 -1.96
C LYS A 226 -9.09 -15.31 -2.02
N GLU A 227 -10.15 -14.54 -1.80
CA GLU A 227 -11.51 -15.06 -1.76
C GLU A 227 -12.13 -15.15 -3.16
N ASN A 228 -13.05 -16.09 -3.34
CA ASN A 228 -13.93 -16.13 -4.51
C ASN A 228 -15.03 -15.06 -4.40
N ILE A 229 -15.50 -14.56 -5.54
CA ILE A 229 -16.64 -13.65 -5.61
C ILE A 229 -17.91 -14.50 -5.81
N LEU A 230 -18.84 -14.41 -4.86
CA LEU A 230 -20.18 -14.98 -5.01
C LEU A 230 -21.05 -13.99 -5.79
N ILE A 231 -21.62 -14.44 -6.91
CA ILE A 231 -22.58 -13.70 -7.72
C ILE A 231 -23.92 -14.42 -7.61
N ASP A 232 -24.93 -13.72 -7.10
CA ASP A 232 -26.31 -14.22 -7.01
C ASP A 232 -27.02 -14.14 -8.37
N ASP A 233 -26.85 -13.01 -9.08
CA ASP A 233 -27.47 -12.74 -10.37
C ASP A 233 -26.39 -12.37 -11.41
N PRO A 234 -26.02 -13.26 -12.35
CA PRO A 234 -25.01 -12.98 -13.35
C PRO A 234 -25.42 -11.89 -14.34
N PHE A 235 -26.71 -11.57 -14.48
CA PHE A 235 -27.17 -10.47 -15.34
C PHE A 235 -26.74 -9.10 -14.82
N LYS A 236 -26.48 -8.98 -13.52
CA LYS A 236 -26.04 -7.73 -12.85
C LYS A 236 -24.52 -7.60 -12.76
N MET A 237 -23.76 -8.47 -13.41
CA MET A 237 -22.31 -8.35 -13.40
C MET A 237 -21.89 -7.01 -14.03
N PRO A 238 -20.98 -6.25 -13.38
CA PRO A 238 -20.60 -4.92 -13.86
C PRO A 238 -19.69 -4.95 -15.11
N VAL A 239 -19.34 -6.13 -15.60
CA VAL A 239 -18.45 -6.34 -16.74
C VAL A 239 -19.25 -6.75 -17.96
N ARG A 240 -18.93 -6.15 -19.11
CA ARG A 240 -19.54 -6.44 -20.39
C ARG A 240 -18.57 -7.26 -21.24
N SER A 241 -19.04 -8.34 -21.86
CA SER A 241 -18.20 -9.20 -22.70
C SER A 241 -17.99 -8.65 -24.11
N ILE A 242 -19.00 -7.97 -24.67
CA ILE A 242 -19.05 -7.43 -26.05
C ILE A 242 -19.87 -6.15 -26.04
#